data_AF-A0A936Q0Y5-F1
#
_entry.id   AF-A0A936Q0Y5-F1
#
_cell.length_a   1.000
_cell.length_b   1.000
_cell.length_c   1.000
_cell.angle_alpha   90.00
_cell.angle_beta   90.00
_cell.angle_gamma   90.00
#
_symmetry.space_group_name_H-M   'P 1'
#
loop_
_entity.id
_entity.type
_entity.pdbx_description
1 polymer ?
#
loop_
_entity_poly.entity_id
_entity_poly.type
_entity_poly.pdbx_seq_one_letter_code
_entity_poly.pdbx_strand_id
1 'polypeptide(L)' 'MTHTRRAVLAYLALMALTLTFNGVAEASLGAWALAGISVVKVMIVGIVFLELGRAWWVWAVIAAVVITAILGGAAALLTG' A
#
# COMPACT_ATOMS: atom_id res chain seq x y z
N MET A 1 12.06 -5.17 19.75
CA MET A 1 12.84 -5.06 18.50
C MET A 1 13.48 -3.69 18.45
N THR A 2 14.74 -3.57 18.03
CA THR A 2 15.41 -2.26 17.85
C THR A 2 14.80 -1.51 16.66
N HIS A 3 14.75 -0.16 16.70
CA HIS A 3 14.25 0.68 15.60
C HIS A 3 14.89 0.31 14.26
N THR A 4 16.20 0.03 14.27
CA THR A 4 16.98 -0.40 13.12
C THR A 4 16.49 -1.71 12.52
N ARG A 5 16.19 -2.73 13.35
CA ARG A 5 15.65 -4.02 12.86
C ARG A 5 14.28 -3.85 12.22
N ARG A 6 13.41 -3.00 12.78
CA ARG A 6 12.08 -2.71 12.21
C ARG A 6 12.20 -2.05 10.84
N ALA A 7 13.10 -1.06 10.70
CA ALA A 7 13.35 -0.37 9.44
C ALA A 7 13.91 -1.31 8.37
N VAL A 8 14.86 -2.19 8.72
CA VAL A 8 15.41 -3.19 7.79
C VAL A 8 14.34 -4.16 7.31
N LEU A 9 13.50 -4.69 8.20
CA LEU A 9 12.40 -5.58 7.80
C LEU A 9 11.39 -4.88 6.89
N ALA A 10 11.05 -3.63 7.17
CA ALA A 10 10.14 -2.85 6.33
C ALA A 10 10.74 -2.55 4.95
N TYR A 11 12.04 -2.27 4.88
CA TYR A 11 12.74 -2.11 3.61
C TYR A 11 12.69 -3.40 2.77
N LEU A 12 13.00 -4.54 3.37
CA LEU A 12 12.91 -5.84 2.69
C LEU A 12 11.49 -6.14 2.21
N ALA A 13 10.47 -5.82 3.01
CA ALA A 13 9.07 -5.96 2.62
C ALA A 13 8.69 -5.05 1.44
N LEU A 14 9.15 -3.80 1.43
CA LEU A 14 8.94 -2.87 0.30
C LEU A 14 9.62 -3.35 -0.98
N MET A 15 10.82 -3.92 -0.85
CA MET A 15 11.55 -4.50 -1.98
C MET A 15 10.79 -5.69 -2.57
N ALA A 16 10.32 -6.62 -1.72
CA ALA A 16 9.50 -7.75 -2.15
C ALA A 16 8.20 -7.30 -2.84
N LEU A 17 7.45 -6.36 -2.22
CA LEU A 17 6.22 -5.81 -2.81
C LEU A 17 6.47 -5.09 -4.14
N THR A 18 7.66 -4.57 -4.36
CA THR A 18 8.02 -3.92 -5.64
C THR A 18 8.27 -4.93 -6.74
N LEU A 19 8.95 -6.03 -6.42
CA LEU A 19 9.08 -7.15 -7.35
C LEU A 19 7.73 -7.79 -7.66
N THR A 20 6.87 -7.99 -6.65
CA THR A 20 5.51 -8.50 -6.85
C THR A 20 4.67 -7.55 -7.70
N PHE A 21 4.73 -6.23 -7.45
CA PHE A 21 4.01 -5.25 -8.27
C PHE A 21 4.39 -5.36 -9.74
N ASN A 22 5.69 -5.47 -10.03
CA ASN A 22 6.16 -5.60 -11.41
C ASN A 22 5.66 -6.90 -12.06
N GLY A 23 5.79 -8.04 -11.36
CA GLY A 23 5.28 -9.31 -11.88
C GLY A 23 3.76 -9.33 -12.09
N VAL A 24 2.99 -8.67 -11.21
CA VAL A 24 1.54 -8.52 -11.36
C VAL A 24 1.18 -7.61 -12.55
N ALA A 25 1.96 -6.55 -12.76
CA ALA A 25 1.77 -5.64 -13.89
C ALA A 25 2.06 -6.34 -15.23
N GLU A 26 3.16 -7.11 -15.29
CA GLU A 26 3.54 -7.90 -16.45
C GLU A 26 2.50 -9.01 -16.75
N ALA A 27 1.98 -9.65 -15.71
CA ALA A 27 0.95 -10.68 -15.84
C ALA A 27 -0.44 -10.13 -16.21
N SER A 28 -0.59 -8.80 -16.36
CA SER A 28 -1.88 -8.12 -16.60
C SER A 28 -2.96 -8.52 -15.58
N LEU A 29 -2.54 -8.92 -14.39
CA LEU A 29 -3.43 -9.23 -13.27
C LEU A 29 -4.06 -7.89 -12.86
N GLY A 30 -5.36 -7.77 -13.11
CA GLY A 30 -6.07 -6.49 -13.29
C GLY A 30 -5.74 -5.36 -12.30
N ALA A 31 -5.99 -4.12 -12.73
CA ALA A 31 -5.60 -2.86 -12.06
C ALA A 31 -5.83 -2.81 -10.54
N TRP A 32 -6.80 -3.57 -10.04
CA TRP A 32 -7.09 -3.79 -8.64
C TRP A 32 -5.97 -4.43 -7.81
N ALA A 33 -5.29 -5.43 -8.34
CA ALA A 33 -4.17 -6.07 -7.66
C ALA A 33 -3.00 -5.10 -7.48
N LEU A 34 -2.74 -4.27 -8.51
CA LEU A 34 -1.73 -3.21 -8.46
C LEU A 34 -2.10 -2.11 -7.46
N ALA A 35 -3.36 -1.69 -7.42
CA ALA A 35 -3.86 -0.73 -6.44
C ALA A 35 -3.69 -1.27 -5.01
N GLY A 36 -4.08 -2.52 -4.76
CA GLY A 36 -3.92 -3.17 -3.45
C GLY A 36 -2.46 -3.21 -2.98
N ILE A 37 -1.53 -3.62 -3.85
CA ILE A 37 -0.10 -3.65 -3.53
C ILE A 37 0.42 -2.23 -3.23
N SER A 38 -0.02 -1.22 -3.98
CA SER A 38 0.39 0.18 -3.77
C SER A 38 -0.07 0.71 -2.41
N VAL A 39 -1.31 0.41 -2.00
CA VAL A 39 -1.84 0.77 -0.67
C VAL A 39 -0.98 0.15 0.43
N VAL A 40 -0.63 -1.13 0.32
CA VAL A 40 0.21 -1.81 1.32
C VAL A 40 1.58 -1.15 1.44
N LYS A 41 2.22 -0.76 0.31
CA LYS A 41 3.50 -0.03 0.35
C LYS A 41 3.37 1.29 1.11
N VAL A 42 2.33 2.07 0.84
CA VAL A 42 2.07 3.35 1.53
C VAL A 42 1.89 3.13 3.04
N MET A 43 1.18 2.09 3.45
CA MET A 43 1.00 1.76 4.86
C MET A 43 2.33 1.42 5.55
N ILE A 44 3.21 0.64 4.90
CA ILE A 44 4.52 0.30 5.46
C ILE A 44 5.37 1.56 5.65
N VAL A 45 5.40 2.45 4.66
CA VAL A 45 6.12 3.73 4.74
C VAL A 45 5.57 4.58 5.90
N GLY A 46 4.24 4.75 5.95
CA GLY A 46 3.58 5.56 6.96
C GLY A 46 3.81 5.06 8.40
N ILE A 47 3.65 3.75 8.63
CA ILE A 47 3.75 3.16 9.97
C ILE A 47 5.20 3.07 10.43
N VAL A 48 6.12 2.62 9.57
CA VAL A 48 7.47 2.24 9.99
C VAL A 48 8.45 3.41 9.93
N PHE A 49 8.41 4.21 8.85
CA PHE A 49 9.40 5.26 8.59
C PHE A 49 8.92 6.64 9.03
N LEU A 50 7.64 6.95 8.84
CA LEU A 50 7.06 8.24 9.24
C LEU A 50 6.49 8.21 10.67
N GLU A 51 6.59 7.06 11.35
CA GLU A 51 6.08 6.82 12.72
C GLU A 51 4.61 7.24 12.93
N LEU A 52 3.82 7.23 11.85
CA LEU A 52 2.46 7.75 11.84
C LEU A 52 1.47 6.88 12.62
N GLY A 53 1.92 5.75 13.16
CA GLY A 53 1.13 4.91 14.06
C GLY A 53 0.61 5.65 15.30
N ARG A 54 1.23 6.78 15.71
CA ARG A 54 0.77 7.62 16.82
C ARG A 54 -0.13 8.79 16.40
N ALA A 55 -0.24 9.08 15.10
CA ALA A 55 -0.95 10.23 14.57
C ALA A 55 -2.32 9.82 14.02
N TRP A 56 -3.39 10.08 14.77
CA TRP A 56 -4.77 9.69 14.42
C TRP A 56 -5.23 10.21 13.05
N TRP A 57 -4.77 11.39 12.63
CA TRP A 57 -5.08 12.00 11.34
C TRP A 57 -4.49 11.21 10.16
N VAL A 58 -3.42 10.45 10.36
CA VAL A 58 -2.83 9.63 9.30
C VAL A 58 -3.66 8.40 9.03
N TRP A 59 -4.23 7.78 10.07
CA TRP A 59 -5.18 6.68 9.89
C TRP A 59 -6.41 7.14 9.11
N ALA A 60 -6.85 8.39 9.28
CA ALA A 60 -7.90 8.98 8.46
C ALA A 60 -7.46 9.16 6.99
N VAL A 61 -6.22 9.57 6.72
CA VAL A 61 -5.68 9.67 5.35
C VAL A 61 -5.55 8.28 4.71
N ILE A 62 -5.05 7.28 5.44
CA ILE A 62 -4.95 5.89 4.96
C ILE A 62 -6.35 5.34 4.66
N ALA A 63 -7.31 5.54 5.56
CA ALA A 63 -8.70 5.13 5.35
C ALA A 63 -9.30 5.84 4.14
N ALA A 64 -9.05 7.13 3.96
CA ALA A 64 -9.49 7.87 2.78
C ALA A 64 -8.90 7.28 1.49
N VAL A 65 -7.59 7.00 1.45
CA VAL A 65 -6.94 6.38 0.29
C VAL A 65 -7.52 5.00 -0.03
N VAL A 66 -7.77 4.17 1.00
CA VAL A 66 -8.42 2.87 0.84
C VAL A 66 -9.84 3.03 0.29
N ILE A 67 -10.63 3.94 0.86
CA ILE A 67 -12.00 4.23 0.40
C ILE A 67 -11.98 4.73 -1.04
N THR A 68 -11.08 5.65 -1.41
CA THR A 68 -10.96 6.15 -2.78
C THR A 68 -10.53 5.04 -3.74
N ALA A 69 -9.64 4.13 -3.33
CA ALA A 69 -9.27 2.98 -4.15
C ALA A 69 -10.45 2.02 -4.37
N ILE A 70 -11.25 1.75 -3.33
CA ILE A 70 -12.45 0.92 -3.42
C ILE A 70 -13.52 1.58 -4.29
N LEU A 71 -13.85 2.85 -4.02
CA LEU A 71 -14.85 3.60 -4.79
C LEU A 71 -14.42 3.80 -6.24
N GLY A 72 -13.16 4.15 -6.46
CA GLY A 72 -12.60 4.39 -7.79
C GLY A 72 -12.68 3.14 -8.66
N GLY A 73 -12.36 1.96 -8.12
CA GLY A 73 -12.55 0.77 -8.91
C GLY A 73 -13.99 0.24 -8.90
N ALA A 74 -14.82 0.49 -7.88
CA ALA A 74 -16.25 0.18 -7.93
C ALA A 74 -16.92 0.95 -9.08
N ALA A 75 -16.53 2.21 -9.29
CA ALA A 75 -16.91 2.99 -10.46
C ALA A 75 -16.40 2.35 -11.77
N ALA A 76 -15.14 1.88 -11.81
CA ALA A 76 -14.59 1.22 -12.99
C ALA A 76 -15.30 -0.11 -13.35
N LEU A 77 -15.83 -0.86 -12.37
CA LEU A 77 -16.66 -2.05 -12.60
C LEU A 77 -18.07 -1.73 -13.12
N LEU A 78 -18.59 -0.55 -12.82
CA LEU A 78 -19.92 -0.11 -13.26
C LEU A 78 -19.91 0.52 -14.65
N THR A 79 -18.75 1.00 -15.12
CA THR A 79 -18.59 1.65 -16.42
C THR A 79 -17.84 0.79 -17.45
N GLY A 80 -17.40 -0.42 -17.08
CA GLY A 80 -16.64 -1.35 -17.91
C GLY A 80 -17.45 -2.53 -18.42
#